data_AF-A0A938TFY1-F1
#
_entry.id   AF-A0A938TFY1-F1
#
_cell.length_a   1.000
_cell.length_b   1.000
_cell.length_c   1.000
_cell.angle_alpha   90.00
_cell.angle_beta   90.00
_cell.angle_gamma   90.00
#
_symmetry.space_group_name_H-M   'P 1'
#
loop_
_entity.id
_entity.type
_entity.pdbx_description
1 polymer ?
#
loop_
_entity_poly.entity_id
_entity_poly.type
_entity_poly.pdbx_seq_one_letter_code
_entity_poly.pdbx_strand_id
1 'polypeptide(L)'
;MIHAPAAPLATPPAALLEDFIVLGMGCFWGAERRMRELPGVVEVESGYANGEISTTYEAVLAQERRLRLGQSKQRNHAEVVKVWFDPKKTTLEAVLAHFWENHDPTQGDRQGNDIGSNYRSAIYTTSAAQHATALQSRETYQAALSAARPITTEIAPLTTYGAAETYHQNYLQKNPHGYCGLGGTGVPYPRPSAYWQALGALVFSPEQQHIAFNQGTEAPFCGLHLDEKRPGWFVDPLSGARLFRSDAKFNSGTGWPSFIQPAPGAVSEHPDRSHGMLRVEVRSASSGIHLGHVFDDGPPPTGKRYCINGNVLKFVPDR
;
A
#
# COMPACT_ATOMS: atom_id res chain seq x y z
N MET A 1 -27.26 2.30 -19.85
CA MET A 1 -27.50 1.35 -18.74
C MET A 1 -27.45 2.14 -17.45
N ILE A 2 -28.58 2.21 -16.76
CA ILE A 2 -28.77 2.98 -15.53
C ILE A 2 -28.13 2.15 -14.41
N HIS A 3 -27.05 2.62 -13.80
CA HIS A 3 -26.48 1.94 -12.64
C HIS A 3 -27.50 1.98 -11.50
N ALA A 4 -27.90 0.80 -11.02
CA ALA A 4 -28.67 0.68 -9.80
C ALA A 4 -27.89 1.33 -8.64
N PRO A 5 -28.55 2.03 -7.71
CA PRO A 5 -27.90 2.50 -6.50
C PRO A 5 -27.31 1.30 -5.75
N ALA A 6 -26.08 1.44 -5.26
CA ALA A 6 -25.47 0.45 -4.41
C ALA A 6 -26.41 0.14 -3.23
N ALA A 7 -26.64 -1.15 -2.97
CA ALA A 7 -27.42 -1.57 -1.81
C ALA A 7 -26.84 -0.90 -0.54
N PRO A 8 -27.69 -0.42 0.39
CA PRO A 8 -27.19 0.09 1.66
C PRO A 8 -26.32 -1.00 2.31
N LEU A 9 -25.09 -0.65 2.66
CA LEU A 9 -24.19 -1.54 3.38
C LEU A 9 -24.94 -2.03 4.62
N ALA A 10 -25.04 -3.34 4.79
CA ALA A 10 -25.66 -3.92 5.97
C ALA A 10 -24.96 -3.36 7.21
N THR A 11 -25.73 -2.90 8.21
CA THR A 11 -25.18 -2.39 9.46
C THR A 11 -24.25 -3.45 10.07
N PRO A 12 -22.98 -3.11 10.38
CA PRO A 12 -22.06 -4.05 10.97
C PRO A 12 -22.60 -4.57 12.31
N PRO A 13 -22.37 -5.85 12.65
CA PRO A 13 -22.60 -6.36 14.00
C PRO A 13 -21.94 -5.47 15.06
N ALA A 14 -22.66 -5.13 16.13
CA ALA A 14 -22.20 -4.20 17.17
C ALA A 14 -20.83 -4.58 17.77
N ALA A 15 -20.55 -5.89 17.93
CA ALA A 15 -19.28 -6.39 18.44
C ALA A 15 -18.06 -6.03 17.56
N LEU A 16 -18.27 -5.81 16.25
CA LEU A 16 -17.23 -5.37 15.32
C LEU A 16 -17.00 -3.85 15.36
N LEU A 17 -17.81 -3.13 16.14
CA LEU A 17 -17.69 -1.68 16.33
C LEU A 17 -17.02 -1.30 17.67
N GLU A 18 -16.46 -2.27 18.38
CA GLU A 18 -15.83 -2.07 19.70
C GLU A 18 -14.35 -1.64 19.61
N ASP A 19 -13.59 -2.16 18.64
CA ASP A 19 -12.18 -1.80 18.43
C ASP A 19 -12.01 -0.99 17.14
N PHE A 20 -11.41 0.20 17.26
CA PHE A 20 -11.20 1.14 16.16
C PHE A 20 -9.90 1.90 16.31
N ILE A 21 -9.39 2.39 15.18
CA ILE A 21 -8.28 3.34 15.11
C ILE A 21 -8.74 4.60 14.39
N VAL A 22 -8.22 5.77 14.78
CA VAL A 22 -8.53 7.05 14.13
C VAL A 22 -7.31 7.53 13.35
N LEU A 23 -7.48 7.80 12.06
CA LEU A 23 -6.39 8.06 11.12
C LEU A 23 -6.60 9.39 10.39
N GLY A 24 -5.63 10.29 10.49
CA GLY A 24 -5.56 11.53 9.72
C GLY A 24 -4.69 11.33 8.49
N MET A 25 -5.28 11.49 7.31
CA MET A 25 -4.60 11.25 6.03
C MET A 25 -4.71 12.48 5.11
N GLY A 26 -5.01 13.68 5.64
CA GLY A 26 -5.41 14.84 4.84
C GLY A 26 -6.93 14.89 4.68
N CYS A 27 -7.42 15.31 3.50
CA CYS A 27 -8.86 15.38 3.23
C CYS A 27 -9.53 14.02 3.48
N PHE A 28 -10.48 13.97 4.44
CA PHE A 28 -11.08 12.70 4.85
C PHE A 28 -11.92 12.02 3.77
N TRP A 29 -12.30 12.72 2.68
CA TRP A 29 -13.09 12.13 1.59
C TRP A 29 -12.28 11.06 0.85
N GLY A 30 -11.02 11.38 0.56
CA GLY A 30 -10.09 10.41 -0.01
C GLY A 30 -9.73 9.33 1.01
N ALA A 31 -9.52 9.72 2.27
CA ALA A 31 -9.14 8.80 3.34
C ALA A 31 -10.20 7.72 3.56
N GLU A 32 -11.46 8.12 3.62
CA GLU A 32 -12.61 7.23 3.81
C GLU A 32 -12.67 6.20 2.69
N ARG A 33 -12.57 6.66 1.43
CA ARG A 33 -12.55 5.77 0.28
C ARG A 33 -11.41 4.76 0.37
N ARG A 34 -10.17 5.21 0.62
CA ARG A 34 -8.99 4.32 0.65
C ARG A 34 -9.12 3.29 1.77
N MET A 35 -9.52 3.69 2.97
CA MET A 35 -9.66 2.75 4.08
C MET A 35 -10.79 1.74 3.85
N ARG A 36 -11.89 2.13 3.21
CA ARG A 36 -12.97 1.20 2.84
C ARG A 36 -12.55 0.14 1.81
N GLU A 37 -11.54 0.42 0.97
CA GLU A 37 -11.04 -0.54 -0.04
C GLU A 37 -10.23 -1.70 0.60
N LEU A 38 -9.79 -1.57 1.86
CA LEU A 38 -9.00 -2.59 2.53
C LEU A 38 -9.87 -3.78 2.97
N PRO A 39 -9.59 -5.02 2.52
CA PRO A 39 -10.31 -6.20 2.98
C PRO A 39 -10.25 -6.36 4.50
N GLY A 40 -11.40 -6.61 5.12
CA GLY A 40 -11.54 -6.76 6.57
C GLY A 40 -11.93 -5.47 7.29
N VAL A 41 -11.84 -4.29 6.66
CA VAL A 41 -12.47 -3.06 7.17
C VAL A 41 -13.99 -3.21 7.07
N VAL A 42 -14.70 -2.90 8.16
CA VAL A 42 -16.15 -3.08 8.25
C VAL A 42 -16.91 -1.76 8.19
N GLU A 43 -16.33 -0.68 8.73
CA GLU A 43 -16.93 0.66 8.70
C GLU A 43 -15.84 1.72 8.76
N VAL A 44 -16.12 2.87 8.16
CA VAL A 44 -15.25 4.05 8.21
C VAL A 44 -16.13 5.29 8.42
N GLU A 45 -15.81 6.14 9.38
CA GLU A 45 -16.56 7.38 9.64
C GLU A 45 -15.62 8.58 9.52
N SER A 46 -16.00 9.60 8.73
CA SER A 46 -15.24 10.85 8.67
C SER A 46 -15.51 11.69 9.91
N GLY A 47 -14.49 12.37 10.43
CA GLY A 47 -14.62 13.19 11.64
C GLY A 47 -13.48 14.17 11.87
N TYR A 48 -13.57 14.86 13.01
CA TYR A 48 -12.61 15.85 13.47
C TYR A 48 -12.05 15.42 14.83
N ALA A 49 -10.72 15.33 14.96
CA ALA A 49 -10.10 14.80 16.19
C ALA A 49 -8.96 15.65 16.75
N ASN A 50 -8.79 15.54 18.07
CA ASN A 50 -7.65 16.07 18.84
C ASN A 50 -7.39 17.58 18.63
N GLY A 51 -8.44 18.39 18.59
CA GLY A 51 -8.39 19.85 18.67
C GLY A 51 -9.07 20.36 19.94
N GLU A 52 -9.04 21.68 20.13
CA GLU A 52 -9.54 22.37 21.33
C GLU A 52 -10.79 23.22 21.04
N ILE A 53 -11.40 23.06 19.87
CA ILE A 53 -12.53 23.86 19.39
C ILE A 53 -13.77 22.98 19.18
N SER A 54 -14.85 23.56 18.69
CA SER A 54 -16.03 22.78 18.25
C SER A 54 -15.68 21.88 17.06
N THR A 55 -16.21 20.66 17.06
CA THR A 55 -16.00 19.65 16.00
C THR A 55 -16.99 19.81 14.84
N THR A 56 -17.03 20.99 14.23
CA THR A 56 -17.80 21.24 12.99
C THR A 56 -16.87 21.70 11.88
N TYR A 57 -17.27 21.45 10.63
CA TYR A 57 -16.48 21.84 9.46
C TYR A 57 -16.16 23.34 9.47
N GLU A 58 -17.17 24.18 9.72
CA GLU A 58 -16.98 25.63 9.72
C GLU A 58 -16.02 26.08 10.83
N ALA A 59 -16.08 25.45 12.01
CA ALA A 59 -15.20 25.76 13.13
C ALA A 59 -13.75 25.40 12.80
N VAL A 60 -13.51 24.22 12.22
CA VAL A 60 -12.17 23.77 11.81
C VAL A 60 -11.57 24.69 10.76
N LEU A 61 -12.33 25.08 9.74
CA LEU A 61 -11.86 26.02 8.72
C LEU A 61 -11.62 27.44 9.27
N ALA A 62 -12.51 27.92 10.14
CA ALA A 62 -12.35 29.23 10.77
C ALA A 62 -11.12 29.26 11.67
N GLN A 63 -10.87 28.19 12.43
CA GLN A 63 -9.70 28.08 13.29
C GLN A 63 -8.40 28.01 12.49
N GLU A 64 -8.36 27.26 11.38
CA GLU A 64 -7.19 27.23 10.50
C GLU A 64 -6.85 28.64 9.96
N ARG A 65 -7.86 29.41 9.54
CA ARG A 65 -7.65 30.82 9.12
C ARG A 65 -7.09 31.67 10.26
N ARG A 66 -7.63 31.53 11.48
CA ARG A 66 -7.15 32.27 12.66
C ARG A 66 -5.71 31.91 13.02
N LEU A 67 -5.33 30.64 12.92
CA LEU A 67 -3.95 30.19 13.13
C LEU A 67 -2.99 30.84 12.13
N ARG A 68 -3.32 30.85 10.84
CA ARG A 68 -2.49 31.49 9.80
C ARG A 68 -2.30 32.99 9.99
N LEU A 69 -3.33 33.66 10.51
CA LEU A 69 -3.28 35.09 10.82
C LEU A 69 -2.61 35.39 12.17
N GLY A 70 -2.15 34.37 12.92
CA GLY A 70 -1.57 34.55 14.25
C GLY A 70 -2.58 35.02 15.32
N GLN A 71 -3.88 34.89 15.04
CA GLN A 71 -4.98 35.36 15.89
C GLN A 71 -5.44 34.35 16.94
N SER A 72 -4.93 33.12 16.88
CA SER A 72 -5.22 32.07 17.84
C SER A 72 -3.98 31.22 18.07
N LYS A 73 -3.94 30.57 19.24
CA LYS A 73 -2.98 29.52 19.59
C LYS A 73 -3.68 28.20 19.95
N GLN A 74 -5.00 28.17 19.94
CA GLN A 74 -5.78 26.96 20.21
C GLN A 74 -5.51 25.92 19.12
N ARG A 75 -5.38 24.67 19.52
CA ARG A 75 -5.12 23.59 18.57
C ARG A 75 -6.34 23.31 17.69
N ASN A 76 -6.13 23.21 16.38
CA ASN A 76 -7.18 22.80 15.44
C ASN A 76 -7.34 21.27 15.42
N HIS A 77 -8.55 20.79 15.09
CA HIS A 77 -8.76 19.37 14.85
C HIS A 77 -8.07 18.94 13.55
N ALA A 78 -7.61 17.69 13.49
CA ALA A 78 -7.32 17.03 12.22
C ALA A 78 -8.62 16.51 11.61
N GLU A 79 -8.76 16.61 10.29
CA GLU A 79 -9.64 15.76 9.52
C GLU A 79 -9.12 14.32 9.60
N VAL A 80 -9.99 13.42 10.04
CA VAL A 80 -9.65 12.03 10.30
C VAL A 80 -10.75 11.11 9.81
N VAL A 81 -10.40 9.83 9.70
CA VAL A 81 -11.36 8.73 9.59
C VAL A 81 -11.22 7.80 10.78
N LYS A 82 -12.35 7.42 11.36
CA LYS A 82 -12.46 6.37 12.38
C LYS A 82 -12.71 5.04 11.68
N VAL A 83 -11.82 4.08 11.84
CA VAL A 83 -11.80 2.82 11.08
C VAL A 83 -12.03 1.66 12.03
N TRP A 84 -13.09 0.90 11.74
CA TRP A 84 -13.40 -0.37 12.40
C TRP A 84 -13.08 -1.52 11.46
N PHE A 85 -12.57 -2.62 12.01
CA PHE A 85 -12.16 -3.77 11.22
C PHE A 85 -12.40 -5.09 11.94
N ASP A 86 -12.59 -6.16 11.17
CA ASP A 86 -12.77 -7.52 11.67
C ASP A 86 -11.38 -8.15 11.94
N PRO A 87 -11.01 -8.38 13.21
CA PRO A 87 -9.70 -8.94 13.57
C PRO A 87 -9.49 -10.37 13.04
N LYS A 88 -10.55 -11.06 12.56
CA LYS A 88 -10.43 -12.36 11.91
C LYS A 88 -10.03 -12.25 10.43
N LYS A 89 -10.18 -11.06 9.83
CA LYS A 89 -9.93 -10.82 8.40
C LYS A 89 -8.72 -9.92 8.16
N THR A 90 -8.43 -9.00 9.08
CA THR A 90 -7.29 -8.09 8.99
C THR A 90 -6.75 -7.77 10.37
N THR A 91 -5.55 -7.21 10.43
CA THR A 91 -4.88 -6.82 11.68
C THR A 91 -4.69 -5.31 11.72
N LEU A 92 -4.46 -4.75 12.92
CA LEU A 92 -4.10 -3.34 13.05
C LEU A 92 -2.84 -2.99 12.23
N GLU A 93 -1.84 -3.88 12.21
CA GLU A 93 -0.64 -3.66 11.40
C GLU A 93 -0.98 -3.57 9.90
N ALA A 94 -1.87 -4.42 9.39
CA ALA A 94 -2.30 -4.36 8.00
C ALA A 94 -3.09 -3.07 7.69
N VAL A 95 -3.93 -2.62 8.63
CA VAL A 95 -4.62 -1.32 8.54
C VAL A 95 -3.63 -0.17 8.50
N LEU A 96 -2.60 -0.20 9.35
CA LEU A 96 -1.55 0.83 9.37
C LEU A 96 -0.65 0.77 8.14
N ALA A 97 -0.30 -0.41 7.64
CA ALA A 97 0.41 -0.57 6.37
C ALA A 97 -0.34 0.11 5.23
N HIS A 98 -1.66 -0.11 5.13
CA HIS A 98 -2.52 0.54 4.15
C HIS A 98 -2.55 2.07 4.34
N PHE A 99 -2.61 2.54 5.59
CA PHE A 99 -2.49 3.97 5.91
C PHE A 99 -1.18 4.57 5.37
N TRP A 100 -0.03 3.95 5.68
CA TRP A 100 1.29 4.42 5.26
C TRP A 100 1.48 4.46 3.73
N GLU A 101 0.89 3.50 3.02
CA GLU A 101 0.97 3.37 1.56
C GLU A 101 0.07 4.37 0.79
N ASN A 102 -1.00 4.89 1.42
CA ASN A 102 -2.07 5.62 0.74
C ASN A 102 -2.12 7.14 0.99
N HIS A 103 -1.14 7.71 1.69
CA HIS A 103 -0.93 9.16 1.81
C HIS A 103 0.57 9.46 1.93
N ASP A 104 0.98 10.74 1.97
CA ASP A 104 2.39 11.11 2.11
C ASP A 104 2.70 11.58 3.55
N PRO A 105 3.14 10.68 4.46
CA PRO A 105 3.31 10.99 5.88
C PRO A 105 4.47 11.94 6.17
N THR A 106 5.16 12.48 5.16
CA THR A 106 6.34 13.35 5.31
C THR A 106 6.05 14.83 5.02
N GLN A 107 4.78 15.20 4.78
CA GLN A 107 4.40 16.55 4.34
C GLN A 107 3.99 17.50 5.48
N GLY A 108 4.01 17.07 6.74
CA GLY A 108 3.59 17.88 7.89
C GLY A 108 2.09 18.22 7.83
N ASP A 109 1.78 19.51 8.01
CA ASP A 109 0.43 20.09 7.95
C ASP A 109 -0.06 20.28 6.51
N ARG A 110 0.07 19.23 5.69
CA ARG A 110 -0.27 19.24 4.27
C ARG A 110 -0.48 17.82 3.74
N GLN A 111 -1.40 17.67 2.79
CA GLN A 111 -1.49 16.53 1.88
C GLN A 111 -1.82 17.01 0.46
N GLY A 112 -0.87 16.89 -0.46
CA GLY A 112 -1.09 17.31 -1.85
C GLY A 112 -1.35 18.81 -1.95
N ASN A 113 -2.55 19.22 -2.39
CA ASN A 113 -2.95 20.63 -2.47
C ASN A 113 -3.64 21.13 -1.19
N ASP A 114 -4.00 20.23 -0.29
CA ASP A 114 -4.66 20.56 0.97
C ASP A 114 -3.59 20.95 1.99
N ILE A 115 -3.52 22.24 2.31
CA ILE A 115 -2.54 22.81 3.24
C ILE A 115 -3.31 23.26 4.47
N GLY A 116 -2.79 22.94 5.66
CA GLY A 116 -3.32 23.38 6.95
C GLY A 116 -3.15 22.32 8.04
N SER A 117 -3.16 22.78 9.29
CA SER A 117 -3.02 21.90 10.45
C SER A 117 -4.13 20.85 10.55
N ASN A 118 -5.30 21.13 9.97
CA ASN A 118 -6.39 20.17 9.84
C ASN A 118 -6.11 19.03 8.86
N TYR A 119 -5.12 19.15 7.96
CA TYR A 119 -4.74 18.11 7.02
C TYR A 119 -3.49 17.32 7.44
N ARG A 120 -3.02 17.51 8.67
CA ARG A 120 -1.86 16.79 9.20
C ARG A 120 -2.07 15.28 9.17
N SER A 121 -1.00 14.54 8.90
CA SER A 121 -0.99 13.09 9.07
C SER A 121 -1.04 12.74 10.56
N ALA A 122 -1.95 11.83 10.96
CA ALA A 122 -2.12 11.46 12.36
C ALA A 122 -2.59 10.01 12.56
N ILE A 123 -2.22 9.42 13.70
CA ILE A 123 -2.75 8.16 14.22
C ILE A 123 -3.16 8.42 15.67
N TYR A 124 -4.46 8.38 15.95
CA TYR A 124 -4.99 8.52 17.29
C TYR A 124 -5.49 7.19 17.84
N THR A 125 -4.92 6.80 18.98
CA THR A 125 -5.04 5.46 19.56
C THR A 125 -5.93 5.46 20.80
N THR A 126 -6.66 4.38 21.02
CA THR A 126 -7.53 4.20 22.20
C THR A 126 -6.94 3.30 23.28
N SER A 127 -5.83 2.60 22.98
CA SER A 127 -5.15 1.71 23.92
C SER A 127 -3.63 1.77 23.78
N ALA A 128 -2.92 1.36 24.83
CA ALA A 128 -1.46 1.27 24.82
C ALA A 128 -0.93 0.26 23.77
N ALA A 129 -1.68 -0.82 23.51
CA ALA A 129 -1.34 -1.81 22.49
C ALA A 129 -1.40 -1.19 21.09
N GLN A 130 -2.45 -0.43 20.78
CA GLN A 130 -2.54 0.29 19.50
C GLN A 130 -1.40 1.29 19.34
N HIS A 131 -1.07 2.03 20.42
CA HIS A 131 0.03 2.99 20.42
C HIS A 131 1.39 2.34 20.15
N ALA A 132 1.67 1.19 20.78
CA ALA A 132 2.90 0.44 20.52
C ALA A 132 2.99 -0.01 19.04
N THR A 133 1.90 -0.58 18.49
CA THR A 133 1.85 -1.00 17.09
C THR A 133 2.00 0.18 16.12
N ALA A 134 1.37 1.32 16.43
CA ALA A 134 1.50 2.54 15.63
C ALA A 134 2.96 3.02 15.57
N LEU A 135 3.65 3.10 16.71
CA LEU A 135 5.07 3.45 16.76
C LEU A 135 5.93 2.46 15.99
N GLN A 136 5.72 1.16 16.18
CA GLN A 136 6.49 0.13 15.47
C GLN A 136 6.30 0.23 13.95
N SER A 137 5.05 0.39 13.49
CA SER A 137 4.77 0.52 12.05
C SER A 137 5.39 1.79 11.44
N ARG A 138 5.45 2.90 12.21
CA ARG A 138 6.17 4.10 11.79
C ARG A 138 7.65 3.81 11.59
N GLU A 139 8.31 3.15 12.53
CA GLU A 139 9.74 2.81 12.39
C GLU A 139 9.99 1.90 11.19
N THR A 140 9.14 0.89 10.99
CA THR A 140 9.19 -0.01 9.83
C THR A 140 9.08 0.76 8.52
N TYR A 141 8.11 1.67 8.41
CA TYR A 141 7.92 2.43 7.18
C TYR A 141 9.00 3.50 6.99
N GLN A 142 9.45 4.16 8.06
CA GLN A 142 10.54 5.12 8.01
C GLN A 142 11.83 4.50 7.46
N ALA A 143 12.14 3.26 7.83
CA ALA A 143 13.30 2.53 7.32
C ALA A 143 13.20 2.21 5.81
N ALA A 144 11.98 2.13 5.26
CA ALA A 144 11.76 1.95 3.83
C ALA A 144 11.82 3.26 3.03
N LEU A 145 11.57 4.40 3.69
CA LEU A 145 11.69 5.72 3.10
C LEU A 145 13.15 6.16 3.02
N SER A 146 13.44 7.07 2.09
CA SER A 146 14.73 7.77 2.08
C SER A 146 14.92 8.57 3.38
N ALA A 147 16.14 8.61 3.90
CA ALA A 147 16.49 9.43 5.07
C ALA A 147 16.18 10.93 4.88
N ALA A 148 16.08 11.41 3.64
CA ALA A 148 15.68 12.78 3.31
C ALA A 148 14.15 13.04 3.44
N ARG A 149 13.37 12.02 3.78
CA ARG A 149 11.91 12.07 3.92
C ARG A 149 11.48 11.57 5.31
N PRO A 150 11.70 12.37 6.37
CA PRO A 150 11.28 12.00 7.71
C PRO A 150 9.74 12.04 7.83
N ILE A 151 9.17 11.04 8.49
CA ILE A 151 7.75 10.96 8.81
C ILE A 151 7.42 12.02 9.85
N THR A 152 6.40 12.82 9.56
CA THR A 152 5.86 13.87 10.43
C THR A 152 4.53 13.47 11.07
N THR A 153 4.05 12.25 10.83
CA THR A 153 2.78 11.74 11.37
C THR A 153 2.77 11.82 12.90
N GLU A 154 1.74 12.50 13.42
CA GLU A 154 1.49 12.54 14.85
C GLU A 154 0.95 11.18 15.33
N ILE A 155 1.51 10.62 16.40
CA ILE A 155 0.98 9.41 17.04
C ILE A 155 0.69 9.77 18.50
N ALA A 156 -0.59 9.74 18.88
CA ALA A 156 -1.02 10.20 20.19
C ALA A 156 -2.31 9.49 20.66
N PRO A 157 -2.64 9.51 21.97
CA PRO A 157 -3.96 9.09 22.42
C PRO A 157 -5.09 9.93 21.80
N LEU A 158 -6.24 9.31 21.52
CA LEU A 158 -7.45 10.02 21.13
C LEU A 158 -8.02 10.76 22.34
N THR A 159 -8.12 12.08 22.28
CA THR A 159 -8.64 12.93 23.37
C THR A 159 -10.01 13.51 23.07
N THR A 160 -10.27 13.85 21.80
CA THR A 160 -11.52 14.47 21.38
C THR A 160 -11.86 13.99 19.98
N TYR A 161 -13.13 13.69 19.76
CA TYR A 161 -13.64 13.25 18.47
C TYR A 161 -15.06 13.78 18.28
N GLY A 162 -15.34 14.30 17.09
CA GLY A 162 -16.70 14.57 16.64
C GLY A 162 -16.89 14.05 15.23
N ALA A 163 -17.98 13.32 15.01
CA ALA A 163 -18.35 12.85 13.68
C ALA A 163 -18.61 14.05 12.75
N ALA A 164 -18.10 13.98 11.53
CA ALA A 164 -18.37 14.99 10.52
C ALA A 164 -19.84 14.92 10.08
N GLU A 165 -20.30 16.03 9.53
CA GLU A 165 -21.66 16.22 9.04
C GLU A 165 -22.01 15.16 7.98
N THR A 166 -23.29 14.79 7.89
CA THR A 166 -23.74 13.67 7.05
C THR A 166 -23.44 13.84 5.55
N TYR A 167 -23.23 15.07 5.09
CA TYR A 167 -22.82 15.36 3.71
C TYR A 167 -21.35 15.02 3.44
N HIS A 168 -20.48 15.00 4.45
CA HIS A 168 -19.10 14.54 4.33
C HIS A 168 -18.97 13.02 4.37
N GLN A 169 -19.89 12.33 5.05
CA GLN A 169 -19.90 10.87 5.12
C GLN A 169 -20.14 10.25 3.74
N ASN A 170 -19.37 9.25 3.35
CA ASN A 170 -19.45 8.56 2.06
C ASN A 170 -19.39 9.52 0.85
N TYR A 171 -18.65 10.63 0.96
CA TYR A 171 -18.70 11.70 -0.04
C TYR A 171 -18.34 11.21 -1.46
N LEU A 172 -17.28 10.42 -1.62
CA LEU A 172 -16.85 9.91 -2.93
C LEU A 172 -17.72 8.76 -3.46
N GLN A 173 -18.54 8.12 -2.62
CA GLN A 173 -19.56 7.20 -3.10
C GLN A 173 -20.75 7.98 -3.68
N LYS A 174 -21.15 9.08 -3.02
CA LYS A 174 -22.20 9.99 -3.49
C LYS A 174 -21.75 10.80 -4.71
N ASN A 175 -20.47 11.15 -4.79
CA ASN A 175 -19.86 11.98 -5.82
C ASN A 175 -18.63 11.25 -6.41
N PRO A 176 -18.80 10.30 -7.35
CA PRO A 176 -17.70 9.47 -7.86
C PRO A 176 -16.56 10.24 -8.54
N HIS A 177 -16.86 11.44 -9.06
CA HIS A 177 -15.89 12.35 -9.68
C HIS A 177 -15.47 13.50 -8.74
N GLY A 178 -15.79 13.39 -7.45
CA GLY A 178 -15.40 14.35 -6.43
C GLY A 178 -13.88 14.40 -6.23
N TYR A 179 -13.44 15.45 -5.54
CA TYR A 179 -12.02 15.69 -5.26
C TYR A 179 -11.41 14.56 -4.41
N CYS A 180 -10.23 14.09 -4.81
CA CYS A 180 -9.41 13.15 -4.06
C CYS A 180 -7.92 13.51 -4.26
N GLY A 181 -7.35 14.22 -3.28
CA GLY A 181 -5.95 14.68 -3.31
C GLY A 181 -4.92 13.67 -2.80
N LEU A 182 -5.35 12.48 -2.33
CA LEU A 182 -4.44 11.53 -1.69
C LEU A 182 -3.52 10.85 -2.71
N GLY A 183 -2.23 11.16 -2.57
CA GLY A 183 -1.12 10.44 -3.18
C GLY A 183 -0.28 9.76 -2.11
N GLY A 184 0.04 8.49 -2.30
CA GLY A 184 1.03 7.80 -1.49
C GLY A 184 2.46 8.23 -1.85
N THR A 185 3.43 7.76 -1.09
CA THR A 185 4.86 7.99 -1.38
C THR A 185 5.36 7.18 -2.59
N GLY A 186 4.59 6.17 -3.03
CA GLY A 186 4.99 5.15 -3.99
C GLY A 186 5.87 4.04 -3.38
N VAL A 187 6.24 4.14 -2.10
CA VAL A 187 7.01 3.14 -1.37
C VAL A 187 6.05 2.16 -0.69
N PRO A 188 6.17 0.85 -0.94
CA PRO A 188 5.35 -0.14 -0.25
C PRO A 188 5.78 -0.29 1.21
N TYR A 189 4.83 -0.61 2.09
CA TYR A 189 5.12 -0.98 3.47
C TYR A 189 5.86 -2.33 3.51
N PRO A 190 7.03 -2.42 4.18
CA PRO A 190 7.74 -3.69 4.32
C PRO A 190 6.90 -4.73 5.04
N ARG A 191 6.77 -5.91 4.44
CA ARG A 191 6.05 -7.05 5.04
C ARG A 191 7.03 -8.19 5.29
N PRO A 192 6.92 -8.92 6.42
CA PRO A 192 7.81 -10.03 6.71
C PRO A 192 7.61 -11.15 5.69
N SER A 193 8.65 -11.96 5.45
CA SER A 193 8.56 -13.11 4.52
C SER A 193 7.40 -14.06 4.84
N ALA A 194 7.10 -14.27 6.13
CA ALA A 194 5.97 -15.08 6.58
C ALA A 194 4.61 -14.58 6.07
N TYR A 195 4.42 -13.27 5.91
CA TYR A 195 3.21 -12.70 5.32
C TYR A 195 3.06 -13.16 3.86
N TRP A 196 4.14 -13.02 3.08
CA TRP A 196 4.13 -13.41 1.67
C TRP A 196 3.98 -14.92 1.48
N GLN A 197 4.57 -15.72 2.38
CA GLN A 197 4.37 -17.17 2.40
C GLN A 197 2.91 -17.54 2.70
N ALA A 198 2.29 -16.91 3.70
CA ALA A 198 0.89 -17.15 4.04
C ALA A 198 -0.05 -16.72 2.90
N LEU A 199 0.19 -15.57 2.28
CA LEU A 199 -0.57 -15.13 1.11
C LEU A 199 -0.38 -16.08 -0.07
N GLY A 200 0.88 -16.45 -0.37
CA GLY A 200 1.22 -17.40 -1.42
C GLY A 200 0.56 -18.77 -1.23
N ALA A 201 0.47 -19.27 0.01
CA ALA A 201 -0.22 -20.52 0.30
C ALA A 201 -1.72 -20.50 -0.07
N LEU A 202 -2.34 -19.31 -0.09
CA LEU A 202 -3.74 -19.14 -0.49
C LEU A 202 -3.93 -18.95 -2.00
N VAL A 203 -2.96 -18.36 -2.70
CA VAL A 203 -3.13 -17.91 -4.10
C VAL A 203 -2.33 -18.71 -5.12
N PHE A 204 -1.29 -19.42 -4.72
CA PHE A 204 -0.42 -20.18 -5.62
C PHE A 204 -0.75 -21.68 -5.63
N SER A 205 -0.59 -22.29 -6.81
CA SER A 205 -0.55 -23.74 -6.94
C SER A 205 0.67 -24.35 -6.24
N PRO A 206 0.70 -25.66 -5.94
CA PRO A 206 1.88 -26.30 -5.34
C PRO A 206 3.17 -26.10 -6.14
N GLU A 207 3.09 -26.10 -7.47
CA GLU A 207 4.24 -25.84 -8.34
C GLU A 207 4.72 -24.39 -8.21
N GLN A 208 3.80 -23.42 -8.24
CA GLN A 208 4.14 -22.01 -8.04
C GLN A 208 4.75 -21.76 -6.66
N GLN A 209 4.24 -22.42 -5.60
CA GLN A 209 4.82 -22.34 -4.26
C GLN A 209 6.23 -22.94 -4.22
N HIS A 210 6.46 -24.07 -4.91
CA HIS A 210 7.80 -24.67 -5.01
C HIS A 210 8.79 -23.73 -5.70
N ILE A 211 8.39 -23.08 -6.80
CA ILE A 211 9.22 -22.08 -7.48
C ILE A 211 9.45 -20.87 -6.56
N ALA A 212 8.37 -20.23 -6.10
CA ALA A 212 8.41 -18.95 -5.38
C ALA A 212 9.13 -19.01 -4.03
N PHE A 213 8.96 -20.09 -3.26
CA PHE A 213 9.43 -20.17 -1.87
C PHE A 213 10.55 -21.19 -1.66
N ASN A 214 10.71 -22.17 -2.56
CA ASN A 214 11.70 -23.24 -2.42
C ASN A 214 12.75 -23.23 -3.55
N GLN A 215 12.91 -22.11 -4.26
CA GLN A 215 13.87 -21.93 -5.35
C GLN A 215 13.74 -22.98 -6.47
N GLY A 216 12.52 -23.50 -6.67
CA GLY A 216 12.21 -24.40 -7.76
C GLY A 216 12.37 -23.72 -9.12
N THR A 217 12.41 -24.51 -10.18
CA THR A 217 12.45 -24.02 -11.57
C THR A 217 11.44 -24.79 -12.40
N GLU A 218 10.58 -24.08 -13.12
CA GLU A 218 9.60 -24.70 -14.03
C GLU A 218 10.32 -25.38 -15.21
N ALA A 219 9.68 -26.38 -15.82
CA ALA A 219 10.24 -27.04 -16.98
C ALA A 219 10.42 -26.05 -18.16
N PRO A 220 11.53 -26.13 -18.90
CA PRO A 220 11.75 -25.25 -20.05
C PRO A 220 10.64 -25.45 -21.09
N PHE A 221 10.23 -24.35 -21.71
CA PHE A 221 9.16 -24.28 -22.72
C PHE A 221 7.74 -24.57 -22.22
N CYS A 222 7.55 -24.80 -20.92
CA CYS A 222 6.25 -25.11 -20.32
C CYS A 222 5.64 -23.96 -19.52
N GLY A 223 6.47 -23.00 -19.10
CA GLY A 223 6.06 -21.88 -18.25
C GLY A 223 5.06 -20.93 -18.89
N LEU A 224 4.24 -20.30 -18.06
CA LEU A 224 3.40 -19.19 -18.48
C LEU A 224 4.25 -18.05 -19.07
N HIS A 225 3.63 -17.19 -19.88
CA HIS A 225 4.24 -15.94 -20.36
C HIS A 225 5.50 -16.06 -21.25
N LEU A 226 5.93 -17.28 -21.61
CA LEU A 226 7.05 -17.49 -22.53
C LEU A 226 6.82 -16.79 -23.87
N ASP A 227 5.64 -16.95 -24.46
CA ASP A 227 5.26 -16.36 -25.75
C ASP A 227 4.51 -15.03 -25.63
N GLU A 228 4.37 -14.47 -24.42
CA GLU A 228 3.71 -13.18 -24.23
C GLU A 228 4.57 -12.06 -24.84
N LYS A 229 3.93 -11.28 -25.71
CA LYS A 229 4.56 -10.18 -26.49
C LYS A 229 3.74 -8.89 -26.47
N ARG A 230 2.56 -8.88 -25.85
CA ARG A 230 1.73 -7.68 -25.80
C ARG A 230 2.43 -6.57 -25.00
N PRO A 231 2.20 -5.29 -25.33
CA PRO A 231 2.65 -4.17 -24.51
C PRO A 231 2.05 -4.25 -23.10
N GLY A 232 2.89 -4.20 -22.07
CA GLY A 232 2.44 -4.31 -20.70
C GLY A 232 3.56 -4.52 -19.68
N TRP A 233 3.18 -4.96 -18.49
CA TRP A 233 4.06 -5.22 -17.36
C TRP A 233 3.94 -6.67 -16.90
N PHE A 234 5.09 -7.29 -16.63
CA PHE A 234 5.17 -8.49 -15.81
C PHE A 234 5.33 -8.03 -14.36
N VAL A 235 4.37 -8.41 -13.53
CA VAL A 235 4.27 -7.99 -12.13
C VAL A 235 4.44 -9.17 -11.19
N ASP A 236 4.86 -8.86 -9.97
CA ASP A 236 4.84 -9.78 -8.84
C ASP A 236 3.38 -10.20 -8.58
N PRO A 237 3.05 -11.50 -8.62
CA PRO A 237 1.68 -11.96 -8.46
C PRO A 237 1.14 -11.83 -7.02
N LEU A 238 2.01 -11.71 -6.01
CA LEU A 238 1.59 -11.47 -4.61
C LEU A 238 1.41 -9.99 -4.33
N SER A 239 2.41 -9.17 -4.68
CA SER A 239 2.42 -7.75 -4.29
C SER A 239 1.90 -6.81 -5.38
N GLY A 240 1.75 -7.28 -6.62
CA GLY A 240 1.40 -6.46 -7.78
C GLY A 240 2.51 -5.51 -8.25
N ALA A 241 3.71 -5.59 -7.67
CA ALA A 241 4.82 -4.70 -8.01
C ALA A 241 5.30 -4.94 -9.44
N ARG A 242 5.60 -3.87 -10.18
CA ARG A 242 6.13 -3.94 -11.55
C ARG A 242 7.55 -4.50 -11.52
N LEU A 243 7.77 -5.65 -12.14
CA LEU A 243 9.08 -6.30 -12.18
C LEU A 243 9.79 -6.04 -13.51
N PHE A 244 9.14 -6.37 -14.63
CA PHE A 244 9.72 -6.24 -15.96
C PHE A 244 8.74 -5.62 -16.94
N ARG A 245 9.25 -4.74 -17.79
CA ARG A 245 8.48 -4.16 -18.90
C ARG A 245 8.55 -5.09 -20.12
N SER A 246 7.48 -5.15 -20.91
CA SER A 246 7.43 -6.01 -22.11
C SER A 246 8.49 -5.68 -23.16
N ASP A 247 8.93 -4.42 -23.25
CA ASP A 247 9.99 -3.98 -24.18
C ASP A 247 11.39 -4.47 -23.79
N ALA A 248 11.60 -4.83 -22.51
CA ALA A 248 12.82 -5.45 -22.04
C ALA A 248 12.86 -6.96 -22.33
N LYS A 249 11.74 -7.58 -22.74
CA LYS A 249 11.65 -9.02 -23.02
C LYS A 249 12.24 -9.36 -24.39
N PHE A 250 13.00 -10.45 -24.47
CA PHE A 250 13.54 -10.96 -25.73
C PHE A 250 13.46 -12.49 -25.79
N ASN A 251 13.59 -13.06 -27.00
CA ASN A 251 13.66 -14.51 -27.17
C ASN A 251 15.12 -14.97 -27.05
N SER A 252 15.43 -15.68 -25.96
CA SER A 252 16.76 -16.23 -25.68
C SER A 252 16.94 -17.66 -26.22
N GLY A 253 15.85 -18.36 -26.56
CA GLY A 253 15.86 -19.78 -26.87
C GLY A 253 16.05 -20.71 -25.66
N THR A 254 16.13 -20.19 -24.43
CA THR A 254 16.41 -21.02 -23.24
C THR A 254 15.20 -21.77 -22.69
N GLY A 255 13.98 -21.42 -23.12
CA GLY A 255 12.74 -22.02 -22.64
C GLY A 255 12.08 -21.30 -21.46
N TRP A 256 12.62 -20.16 -21.02
CA TRP A 256 12.02 -19.30 -20.00
C TRP A 256 11.93 -17.85 -20.48
N PRO A 257 10.91 -17.07 -20.03
CA PRO A 257 10.88 -15.63 -20.21
C PRO A 257 12.22 -14.98 -19.87
N SER A 258 12.77 -14.22 -20.82
CA SER A 258 14.09 -13.60 -20.69
C SER A 258 14.00 -12.09 -20.91
N PHE A 259 14.62 -11.33 -20.01
CA PHE A 259 14.61 -9.87 -20.03
C PHE A 259 16.02 -9.30 -19.98
N ILE A 260 16.24 -8.13 -20.59
CA ILE A 260 17.55 -7.46 -20.55
C ILE A 260 17.78 -6.65 -19.27
N GLN A 261 16.69 -6.22 -18.61
CA GLN A 261 16.74 -5.45 -17.36
C GLN A 261 15.39 -5.47 -16.61
N PRO A 262 15.40 -5.37 -15.26
CA PRO A 262 14.22 -5.15 -14.45
C PRO A 262 13.84 -3.65 -14.40
N ALA A 263 12.66 -3.35 -13.85
CA ALA A 263 12.36 -2.00 -13.38
C ALA A 263 13.32 -1.60 -12.24
N PRO A 264 13.67 -0.30 -12.12
CA PRO A 264 14.56 0.18 -11.07
C PRO A 264 14.10 -0.24 -9.67
N GLY A 265 14.97 -0.91 -8.92
CA GLY A 265 14.69 -1.38 -7.55
C GLY A 265 13.68 -2.52 -7.43
N ALA A 266 13.23 -3.11 -8.54
CA ALA A 266 12.17 -4.12 -8.51
C ALA A 266 12.63 -5.53 -8.12
N VAL A 267 13.93 -5.80 -8.22
CA VAL A 267 14.53 -7.10 -7.89
C VAL A 267 15.75 -6.96 -7.00
N SER A 268 16.08 -8.04 -6.29
CA SER A 268 17.33 -8.20 -5.54
C SER A 268 18.12 -9.39 -6.07
N GLU A 269 19.45 -9.27 -6.09
CA GLU A 269 20.38 -10.25 -6.63
C GLU A 269 21.17 -10.92 -5.51
N HIS A 270 21.21 -12.25 -5.49
CA HIS A 270 21.80 -13.04 -4.41
C HIS A 270 22.75 -14.10 -4.98
N PRO A 271 23.98 -14.28 -4.45
CA PRO A 271 24.85 -15.36 -4.90
C PRO A 271 24.22 -16.75 -4.66
N ASP A 272 24.19 -17.58 -5.70
CA ASP A 272 23.67 -18.95 -5.64
C ASP A 272 24.78 -19.93 -6.04
N ARG A 273 25.09 -20.85 -5.11
CA ARG A 273 26.11 -21.91 -5.26
C ARG A 273 25.51 -23.32 -5.36
N SER A 274 24.19 -23.40 -5.49
CA SER A 274 23.48 -24.68 -5.65
C SER A 274 23.92 -25.42 -6.92
N HIS A 275 23.75 -26.74 -6.91
CA HIS A 275 24.07 -27.62 -8.05
C HIS A 275 25.51 -27.51 -8.59
N GLY A 276 26.45 -27.04 -7.76
CA GLY A 276 27.87 -26.90 -8.16
C GLY A 276 28.13 -25.77 -9.15
N MET A 277 27.16 -24.89 -9.41
CA MET A 277 27.29 -23.75 -10.31
C MET A 277 27.47 -22.45 -9.52
N LEU A 278 28.09 -21.44 -10.15
CA LEU A 278 28.08 -20.07 -9.63
C LEU A 278 27.05 -19.27 -10.44
N ARG A 279 25.91 -18.97 -9.83
CA ARG A 279 24.83 -18.19 -10.44
C ARG A 279 24.46 -17.02 -9.53
N VAL A 280 23.65 -16.11 -10.07
CA VAL A 280 23.05 -15.02 -9.30
C VAL A 280 21.54 -15.21 -9.32
N GLU A 281 20.98 -15.58 -8.18
CA GLU A 281 19.53 -15.67 -7.97
C GLU A 281 18.91 -14.27 -8.03
N VAL A 282 17.77 -14.18 -8.70
CA VAL A 282 16.94 -12.99 -8.78
C VAL A 282 15.67 -13.23 -7.97
N ARG A 283 15.40 -12.34 -7.01
CA ARG A 283 14.17 -12.34 -6.22
C ARG A 283 13.39 -11.04 -6.40
N SER A 284 12.08 -11.09 -6.24
CA SER A 284 11.26 -9.87 -6.16
C SER A 284 11.69 -9.05 -4.96
N ALA A 285 11.96 -7.75 -5.13
CA ALA A 285 12.32 -6.87 -4.02
C ALA A 285 11.13 -6.59 -3.08
N SER A 286 9.89 -6.73 -3.57
CA SER A 286 8.67 -6.44 -2.80
C SER A 286 8.23 -7.62 -1.93
N SER A 287 8.17 -8.83 -2.49
CA SER A 287 7.68 -10.03 -1.79
C SER A 287 8.78 -10.99 -1.34
N GLY A 288 9.98 -10.86 -1.92
CA GLY A 288 11.10 -11.77 -1.67
C GLY A 288 10.97 -13.13 -2.35
N ILE A 289 9.95 -13.37 -3.18
CA ILE A 289 9.81 -14.65 -3.90
C ILE A 289 10.96 -14.84 -4.89
N HIS A 290 11.37 -16.09 -5.04
CA HIS A 290 12.30 -16.51 -6.09
C HIS A 290 11.66 -16.30 -7.47
N LEU A 291 12.38 -15.61 -8.35
CA LEU A 291 11.96 -15.38 -9.73
C LEU A 291 12.77 -16.24 -10.70
N GLY A 292 14.09 -16.33 -10.51
CA GLY A 292 14.98 -17.08 -11.39
C GLY A 292 16.43 -16.65 -11.20
N HIS A 293 17.16 -16.46 -12.30
CA HIS A 293 18.58 -16.11 -12.27
C HIS A 293 18.95 -15.08 -13.34
N VAL A 294 20.04 -14.33 -13.10
CA VAL A 294 20.63 -13.42 -14.07
C VAL A 294 21.98 -13.93 -14.56
N PHE A 295 22.23 -13.77 -15.86
CA PHE A 295 23.43 -14.22 -16.57
C PHE A 295 24.03 -13.06 -17.40
N ASP A 296 25.33 -13.16 -17.71
CA ASP A 296 26.11 -12.19 -18.51
C ASP A 296 26.16 -12.54 -20.01
N ASP A 297 25.19 -13.30 -20.51
CA ASP A 297 25.08 -13.79 -21.88
C ASP A 297 23.91 -13.13 -22.65
N GLY A 298 23.44 -11.97 -22.17
CA GLY A 298 22.34 -11.24 -22.77
C GLY A 298 22.75 -10.36 -23.95
N PRO A 299 21.77 -9.89 -24.76
CA PRO A 299 22.04 -8.96 -25.84
C PRO A 299 22.40 -7.55 -25.30
N PRO A 300 22.97 -6.68 -26.15
CA PRO A 300 23.07 -5.25 -25.87
C PRO A 300 21.69 -4.63 -25.57
N PRO A 301 21.62 -3.52 -24.81
CA PRO A 301 22.74 -2.71 -24.31
C PRO A 301 23.31 -3.17 -22.96
N THR A 302 22.58 -3.98 -22.19
CA THR A 302 23.01 -4.33 -20.82
C THR A 302 23.97 -5.51 -20.78
N GLY A 303 23.92 -6.40 -21.78
CA GLY A 303 24.64 -7.68 -21.75
C GLY A 303 24.07 -8.68 -20.73
N LYS A 304 22.96 -8.33 -20.06
CA LYS A 304 22.35 -9.15 -19.01
C LYS A 304 21.17 -9.94 -19.58
N ARG A 305 21.02 -11.17 -19.10
CA ARG A 305 19.82 -11.98 -19.33
C ARG A 305 19.22 -12.39 -17.99
N TYR A 306 18.13 -11.73 -17.63
CA TYR A 306 17.27 -12.12 -16.52
C TYR A 306 16.35 -13.25 -17.00
N CYS A 307 16.70 -14.48 -16.64
CA CYS A 307 15.99 -15.71 -16.99
C CYS A 307 15.02 -16.05 -15.86
N ILE A 308 13.72 -15.81 -16.09
CA ILE A 308 12.71 -15.78 -15.03
C ILE A 308 11.67 -16.87 -15.28
N ASN A 309 11.29 -17.58 -14.21
CA ASN A 309 10.18 -18.51 -14.23
C ASN A 309 8.87 -17.76 -14.53
N GLY A 310 8.17 -18.17 -15.58
CA GLY A 310 6.91 -17.60 -16.01
C GLY A 310 5.77 -17.83 -15.04
N ASN A 311 5.74 -18.98 -14.36
CA ASN A 311 4.69 -19.37 -13.41
C ASN A 311 4.65 -18.49 -12.15
N VAL A 312 5.69 -17.70 -11.87
CA VAL A 312 5.75 -16.73 -10.77
C VAL A 312 5.72 -15.27 -11.27
N LEU A 313 5.22 -15.06 -12.49
CA LEU A 313 4.89 -13.75 -13.04
C LEU A 313 3.39 -13.66 -13.31
N LYS A 314 2.86 -12.43 -13.26
CA LYS A 314 1.54 -12.10 -13.81
C LYS A 314 1.70 -11.01 -14.86
N PHE A 315 1.11 -11.19 -16.04
CA PHE A 315 1.09 -10.15 -17.06
C PHE A 315 -0.10 -9.21 -16.92
N VAL A 316 0.15 -7.91 -17.02
CA VAL A 316 -0.86 -6.82 -17.02
C VAL A 316 -0.67 -6.01 -18.31
N PRO A 317 -1.61 -6.07 -19.27
CA PRO A 317 -1.50 -5.29 -20.50
C PRO A 317 -1.62 -3.79 -20.24
N ASP A 318 -1.04 -2.99 -21.13
CA ASP A 318 -1.32 -1.55 -21.17
C ASP A 318 -2.82 -1.31 -21.40
N ARG A 319 -3.33 -0.20 -20.87
CA ARG A 319 -4.70 0.26 -21.10
C ARG A 319 -4.84 0.91 -22.47
#